data_AF-A0A6J4K2U9-F1
#
_entry.id   AF-A0A6J4K2U9-F1
#
_cell.length_a   1.000
_cell.length_b   1.000
_cell.length_c   1.000
_cell.angle_alpha   90.00
_cell.angle_beta   90.00
_cell.angle_gamma   90.00
#
_symmetry.space_group_name_H-M   'P 1'
#
loop_
_entity.id
_entity.type
_entity.pdbx_description
1 polymer ?
#
loop_
_entity_poly.entity_id
_entity_poly.type
_entity_poly.pdbx_seq_one_letter_code
_entity_poly.pdbx_strand_id
1 'polypeptide(L)'
;MTSRQFRTDENAAFERPRRRTRPRTKDRPDYSDAAVGRVVTVDRGRFTVLLDGREITATKARQLGRTGVIVGDEVRVVGDTSGEEGTLGRIVEVEERSTVLRRTADDDDPYERPIVANADQLVIVTALADPPPRTGMIDRILVAGYDAGLDPLLCLTKADLAGPEELLALYGPLGVPVQSVQPGADLTGLRAVLAGRTSVFVGHSGVGKSTLVNALIPDAHRGTGAVNLVTGRGRHTSSSAVALRLPALEDVEDGGWVIDTPGVRSFGLSHVTRESIVAAFPDLDALTQGCPRGCSHETGAPECALDAAVARGDLGPARLESFRRMIDAGQ
;
A
#
# COMPACT_ATOMS: atom_id res chain seq x y z
N MET A 1 -48.78 25.13 71.92
CA MET A 1 -48.00 23.88 71.90
C MET A 1 -48.59 23.04 70.77
N THR A 2 -47.95 22.72 69.66
CA THR A 2 -46.55 22.80 69.28
C THR A 2 -46.51 22.77 67.75
N SER A 3 -45.54 23.51 67.22
CA SER A 3 -45.22 23.70 65.81
C SER A 3 -44.61 22.48 65.13
N ARG A 4 -44.42 22.60 63.80
CA ARG A 4 -43.41 21.91 62.96
C ARG A 4 -43.76 20.46 62.61
N GLN A 5 -43.49 19.94 61.41
CA GLN A 5 -42.74 20.41 60.26
C GLN A 5 -43.11 19.45 59.11
N PHE A 6 -43.41 19.97 57.93
CA PHE A 6 -43.32 19.18 56.70
C PHE A 6 -41.87 18.70 56.61
N ARG A 7 -41.68 17.38 56.63
CA ARG A 7 -40.37 16.77 56.47
C ARG A 7 -39.96 16.97 55.02
N THR A 8 -39.07 17.94 54.84
CA THR A 8 -38.43 18.36 53.60
C THR A 8 -37.77 17.19 52.89
N ASP A 9 -38.04 17.14 51.59
CA ASP A 9 -37.40 16.30 50.58
C ASP A 9 -35.87 16.40 50.67
N GLU A 10 -35.20 15.33 51.10
CA GLU A 10 -33.73 15.19 51.16
C GLU A 10 -33.11 15.01 49.75
N ASN A 11 -33.60 15.75 48.76
CA ASN A 11 -33.01 15.81 47.41
C ASN A 11 -32.76 17.24 46.92
N ALA A 12 -32.91 18.23 47.78
CA ALA A 12 -32.73 19.64 47.43
C ALA A 12 -31.28 20.13 47.64
N ALA A 13 -30.26 19.45 47.11
CA ALA A 13 -28.91 20.03 46.95
C ALA A 13 -27.94 19.14 46.14
N PHE A 14 -28.25 18.83 44.89
CA PHE A 14 -27.20 18.56 43.91
C PHE A 14 -27.50 19.31 42.61
N GLU A 15 -27.41 20.64 42.67
CA GLU A 15 -27.20 21.40 41.44
C GLU A 15 -25.89 20.93 40.83
N ARG A 16 -25.98 20.19 39.71
CA ARG A 16 -24.83 19.92 38.87
C ARG A 16 -24.16 21.26 38.57
N PRO A 17 -22.85 21.42 38.78
CA PRO A 17 -22.17 22.67 38.45
C PRO A 17 -22.50 23.00 36.99
N ARG A 18 -23.05 24.19 36.75
CA ARG A 18 -23.39 24.65 35.40
C ARG A 18 -22.12 24.55 34.56
N ARG A 19 -22.15 23.64 33.59
CA ARG A 19 -21.04 23.37 32.69
C ARG A 19 -20.72 24.67 31.95
N ARG A 20 -19.77 25.43 32.47
CA ARG A 20 -19.19 26.58 31.75
C ARG A 20 -18.30 25.96 30.68
N THR A 21 -18.92 25.40 29.64
CA THR A 21 -18.20 25.03 28.43
C THR A 21 -17.60 26.33 27.93
N ARG A 22 -16.26 26.44 27.95
CA ARG A 22 -15.56 27.48 27.20
C ARG A 22 -16.22 27.54 25.81
N PRO A 23 -16.55 28.73 25.28
CA PRO A 23 -17.05 28.85 23.92
C PRO A 23 -16.18 27.97 23.04
N ARG A 24 -16.78 27.07 22.25
CA ARG A 24 -16.01 26.38 21.20
C ARG A 24 -15.48 27.50 20.33
N THR A 25 -14.20 27.82 20.46
CA THR A 25 -13.51 28.69 19.53
C THR A 25 -13.78 28.09 18.15
N LYS A 26 -14.40 28.87 17.26
CA LYS A 26 -14.65 28.43 15.87
C LYS A 26 -13.34 28.30 15.10
N ASP A 27 -12.28 28.92 15.62
CA ASP A 27 -10.92 28.79 15.11
C ASP A 27 -10.40 27.40 15.44
N ARG A 28 -10.15 26.63 14.38
CA ARG A 28 -9.45 25.36 14.50
C ARG A 28 -8.06 25.64 15.06
N PRO A 29 -7.56 24.84 16.01
CA PRO A 29 -6.17 24.95 16.42
C PRO A 29 -5.29 24.76 15.18
N ASP A 30 -4.30 25.64 15.04
CA ASP A 30 -3.24 25.47 14.07
C ASP A 30 -2.32 24.35 14.55
N TYR A 31 -2.09 23.37 13.69
CA TYR A 31 -1.24 22.21 13.96
C TYR A 31 0.00 22.21 13.06
N SER A 32 0.28 23.29 12.34
CA SER A 32 1.45 23.39 11.45
C SER A 32 2.79 23.12 12.15
N ASP A 33 2.90 23.47 13.43
CA ASP A 33 4.10 23.22 14.25
C ASP A 33 4.11 21.83 14.93
N ALA A 34 3.10 20.99 14.72
CA ALA A 34 3.04 19.67 15.32
C ALA A 34 4.01 18.72 14.62
N ALA A 35 4.63 17.83 15.41
CA ALA A 35 5.62 16.90 14.92
C ALA A 35 5.00 15.92 13.89
N VAL A 36 5.71 15.71 12.79
CA VAL A 36 5.28 14.85 11.68
C VAL A 36 5.91 13.48 11.83
N GLY A 37 5.07 12.44 11.84
CA GLY A 37 5.51 11.05 11.90
C GLY A 37 4.89 10.21 10.80
N ARG A 38 5.49 9.06 10.51
CA ARG A 38 5.01 8.10 9.51
C ARG A 38 4.15 7.02 10.17
N VAL A 39 3.00 6.72 9.59
CA VAL A 39 2.14 5.62 10.07
C VAL A 39 2.74 4.27 9.65
N VAL A 40 3.09 3.45 10.65
CA VAL A 40 3.74 2.15 10.48
C VAL A 40 2.71 1.01 10.46
N THR A 41 1.75 1.04 11.38
CA THR A 41 0.69 0.02 11.48
C THR A 41 -0.66 0.63 11.83
N VAL A 42 -1.73 -0.06 11.44
CA VAL A 42 -3.11 0.28 11.81
C VAL A 42 -3.78 -0.96 12.42
N ASP A 43 -4.13 -0.88 13.70
CA ASP A 43 -4.87 -1.92 14.42
C ASP A 43 -6.09 -1.35 15.13
N ARG A 44 -7.29 -1.64 14.60
CA ARG A 44 -8.59 -1.36 15.23
C ARG A 44 -8.73 0.05 15.83
N GLY A 45 -8.25 1.07 15.11
CA GLY A 45 -8.35 2.48 15.50
C GLY A 45 -7.19 2.99 16.36
N ARG A 46 -6.20 2.13 16.63
CA ARG A 46 -4.86 2.52 17.11
C ARG A 46 -3.90 2.52 15.93
N PHE A 47 -2.99 3.49 15.96
CA PHE A 47 -1.99 3.73 14.93
C PHE A 47 -0.62 3.69 15.60
N THR A 48 0.29 2.88 15.08
CA THR A 48 1.71 3.02 15.42
C THR A 48 2.29 4.06 14.47
N VAL A 49 2.88 5.12 15.02
CA VAL A 49 3.51 6.19 14.25
C VAL A 49 4.99 6.22 14.61
N LEU A 50 5.87 6.19 13.62
CA LEU A 50 7.29 6.47 13.81
C LEU A 50 7.48 7.98 13.78
N LEU A 51 7.91 8.55 14.90
CA LEU A 51 8.15 9.97 15.09
C LEU A 51 9.58 10.15 15.59
N ASP A 52 10.45 10.87 14.89
CA ASP A 52 11.84 11.09 15.31
C ASP A 52 12.60 9.80 15.71
N GLY A 53 12.37 8.70 15.00
CA GLY A 53 13.03 7.41 15.26
C GLY A 53 12.46 6.58 16.41
N ARG A 54 11.41 7.06 17.10
CA ARG A 54 10.67 6.32 18.13
C ARG A 54 9.27 5.96 17.68
N GLU A 55 8.80 4.79 18.09
CA GLU A 55 7.42 4.39 17.86
C GLU A 55 6.51 4.94 18.95
N ILE A 56 5.40 5.55 18.55
CA ILE A 56 4.36 6.02 19.47
C ILE A 56 3.02 5.39 19.09
N THR A 57 2.18 5.14 20.10
CA THR A 57 0.78 4.76 19.86
C THR A 57 -0.07 6.01 19.78
N ALA A 58 -0.86 6.14 18.73
CA ALA A 58 -1.76 7.27 18.53
C ALA A 58 -3.19 6.83 18.21
N THR A 59 -4.14 7.76 18.41
CA THR A 59 -5.52 7.63 17.96
C THR A 59 -5.90 8.75 17.01
N LYS A 60 -6.86 8.49 16.13
CA LYS A 60 -7.36 9.50 15.20
C LYS A 60 -8.14 10.60 15.93
N ALA A 61 -7.82 11.86 15.70
CA ALA A 61 -8.63 12.98 16.18
C ALA A 61 -10.03 12.96 15.54
N ARG A 62 -11.05 13.35 16.30
CA ARG A 62 -12.43 13.42 15.81
C ARG A 62 -12.57 14.38 14.62
N GLN A 63 -11.73 15.40 14.53
CA GLN A 63 -11.76 16.40 13.46
C GLN A 63 -11.39 15.85 12.08
N LEU A 64 -10.60 14.78 12.02
CA LEU A 64 -10.28 14.08 10.76
C LEU A 64 -11.50 13.37 10.17
N GLY A 65 -12.60 13.25 10.93
CA GLY A 65 -13.88 12.75 10.43
C GLY A 65 -13.73 11.43 9.67
N ARG A 66 -14.08 11.47 8.38
CA ARG A 66 -14.06 10.33 7.47
C ARG A 66 -12.72 10.12 6.76
N THR A 67 -11.77 11.04 6.89
CA THR A 67 -10.42 10.87 6.35
C THR A 67 -9.82 9.60 6.95
N GLY A 68 -9.49 8.66 6.07
CA GLY A 68 -8.82 7.42 6.43
C GLY A 68 -7.35 7.70 6.66
N VAL A 69 -6.81 7.11 7.73
CA VAL A 69 -5.37 7.07 8.00
C VAL A 69 -4.91 5.65 7.66
N ILE A 70 -3.90 5.52 6.82
CA ILE A 70 -3.40 4.25 6.30
C ILE A 70 -1.88 4.15 6.50
N VAL A 71 -1.33 2.96 6.30
CA VAL A 71 0.12 2.73 6.40
C VAL A 71 0.84 3.53 5.32
N GLY A 72 1.93 4.20 5.71
CA GLY A 72 2.70 5.09 4.86
C GLY A 72 2.28 6.57 4.93
N ASP A 73 1.12 6.89 5.51
CA ASP A 73 0.72 8.29 5.71
C ASP A 73 1.74 9.04 6.56
N GLU A 74 2.07 10.27 6.16
CA GLU A 74 2.71 11.25 7.03
C GLU A 74 1.61 12.00 7.79
N VAL A 75 1.76 12.08 9.11
CA VAL A 75 0.71 12.57 10.00
C VAL A 75 1.27 13.50 11.05
N ARG A 76 0.53 14.58 11.32
CA ARG A 76 0.84 15.46 12.46
C ARG A 76 0.26 14.89 13.73
N VAL A 77 1.10 14.77 14.75
CA VAL A 77 0.72 14.17 16.04
C VAL A 77 0.91 15.17 17.18
N VAL A 78 -0.08 15.22 18.07
CA VAL A 78 -0.03 15.98 19.33
C VAL A 78 -0.33 15.09 20.52
N GLY A 79 -0.18 15.63 21.74
CA GLY A 79 -0.40 14.90 22.98
C GLY A 79 0.90 14.33 23.51
N ASP A 80 0.83 13.17 24.17
CA ASP A 80 2.02 12.50 24.67
C ASP A 80 2.70 11.74 23.52
N THR A 81 3.85 12.26 23.11
CA THR A 81 4.67 11.73 22.02
C THR A 81 5.95 11.09 22.54
N SER A 82 6.07 10.85 23.86
CA SER A 82 7.29 10.31 24.45
C SER A 82 7.62 8.89 23.97
N GLY A 83 6.60 8.07 23.70
CA GLY A 83 6.74 6.66 23.31
C GLY A 83 6.82 5.70 24.49
N GLU A 84 6.65 6.20 25.73
CA GLU A 84 6.64 5.36 26.93
C GLU A 84 5.38 4.49 27.01
N GLU A 85 5.44 3.41 27.79
CA GLU A 85 4.30 2.53 27.99
C GLU A 85 3.12 3.29 28.63
N GLY A 86 1.93 3.13 28.05
CA GLY A 86 0.72 3.83 28.50
C GLY A 86 0.52 5.23 27.91
N THR A 87 1.46 5.72 27.10
CA THR A 87 1.31 7.01 26.42
C THR A 87 0.42 6.92 25.20
N LEU A 88 -0.22 8.05 24.85
CA LEU A 88 -1.18 8.10 23.76
C LEU A 88 -1.13 9.43 23.03
N GLY A 89 -0.61 9.38 21.82
CA GLY A 89 -0.66 10.48 20.86
C GLY A 89 -2.03 10.62 20.20
N ARG A 90 -2.22 11.73 19.50
CA ARG A 90 -3.41 12.02 18.70
C ARG A 90 -3.01 12.54 17.33
N ILE A 91 -3.39 11.81 16.29
CA ILE A 91 -3.23 12.23 14.91
C ILE A 91 -4.25 13.31 14.61
N VAL A 92 -3.78 14.52 14.32
CA VAL A 92 -4.63 15.71 14.12
C VAL A 92 -4.79 16.07 12.65
N GLU A 93 -3.83 15.68 11.83
CA GLU A 93 -3.76 15.97 10.40
C GLU A 93 -3.10 14.81 9.66
N VAL A 94 -3.50 14.58 8.42
CA VAL A 94 -2.83 13.68 7.47
C VAL A 94 -2.29 14.58 6.38
N GLU A 95 -0.99 14.54 6.14
CA GLU A 95 -0.33 15.31 5.09
C GLU A 95 -0.83 14.88 3.71
N GLU A 96 -0.58 15.72 2.71
CA GLU A 96 -0.88 15.38 1.33
C GLU A 96 -0.11 14.12 0.90
N ARG A 97 -0.81 13.17 0.28
CA ARG A 97 -0.19 11.91 -0.16
C ARG A 97 0.46 12.12 -1.52
N SER A 98 1.73 11.75 -1.65
CA SER A 98 2.43 11.74 -2.93
C SER A 98 1.91 10.65 -3.86
N THR A 99 1.66 9.46 -3.31
CA THR A 99 1.12 8.29 -4.03
C THR A 99 0.08 7.57 -3.17
N VAL A 100 -0.87 6.89 -3.82
CA VAL A 100 -1.91 6.11 -3.13
C VAL A 100 -2.22 4.84 -3.90
N LEU A 101 -1.82 3.69 -3.37
CA LEU A 101 -2.23 2.40 -3.91
C LEU A 101 -3.64 2.06 -3.42
N ARG A 102 -4.58 1.95 -4.36
CA ARG A 102 -5.98 1.61 -4.12
C ARG A 102 -6.27 0.17 -4.54
N ARG A 103 -7.29 -0.42 -3.91
CA ARG A 103 -7.81 -1.74 -4.28
C ARG A 103 -9.30 -1.81 -3.99
N THR A 104 -10.07 -2.45 -4.86
CA THR A 104 -11.41 -2.96 -4.50
C THR A 104 -11.29 -4.34 -3.85
N ALA A 105 -12.36 -4.83 -3.21
CA ALA A 105 -12.35 -6.21 -2.71
C ALA A 105 -12.42 -7.22 -3.86
N ASP A 106 -13.20 -6.91 -4.89
CA ASP A 106 -13.40 -7.66 -6.13
C ASP A 106 -13.81 -6.68 -7.24
N ASP A 107 -13.90 -7.13 -8.49
CA ASP A 107 -14.17 -6.27 -9.66
C ASP A 107 -15.58 -5.65 -9.63
N ASP A 108 -16.54 -6.34 -8.99
CA ASP A 108 -17.91 -5.87 -8.81
C ASP A 108 -18.10 -4.99 -7.56
N ASP A 109 -17.07 -4.81 -6.72
CA ASP A 109 -17.18 -3.96 -5.53
C ASP A 109 -16.97 -2.49 -5.91
N PRO A 110 -18.01 -1.63 -5.79
CA PRO A 110 -17.88 -0.22 -6.15
C PRO A 110 -17.05 0.57 -5.12
N TYR A 111 -16.67 -0.03 -3.99
CA TYR A 111 -15.97 0.65 -2.90
C TYR A 111 -14.49 0.33 -2.89
N GLU A 112 -13.73 1.23 -3.49
CA GLU A 112 -12.29 1.26 -3.39
C GLU A 112 -11.80 1.61 -1.98
N ARG A 113 -10.69 0.98 -1.60
CA ARG A 113 -10.03 1.22 -0.32
C ARG A 113 -8.56 1.51 -0.57
N PRO A 114 -8.06 2.68 -0.13
CA PRO A 114 -6.64 2.94 -0.16
C PRO A 114 -5.95 1.99 0.84
N ILE A 115 -4.90 1.31 0.40
CA ILE A 115 -4.17 0.32 1.21
C ILE A 115 -2.89 0.93 1.75
N VAL A 116 -2.15 1.64 0.90
CA VAL A 116 -0.83 2.19 1.18
C VAL A 116 -0.74 3.60 0.60
N ALA A 117 -0.12 4.51 1.34
CA ALA A 117 0.24 5.85 0.88
C ALA A 117 1.77 5.99 0.79
N ASN A 118 2.23 6.96 0.01
CA ASN A 118 3.62 7.43 -0.02
C ASN A 118 4.64 6.31 -0.24
N ALA A 119 4.29 5.37 -1.12
CA ALA A 119 5.23 4.38 -1.63
C ALA A 119 5.87 4.91 -2.91
N ASP A 120 7.12 4.52 -3.15
CA ASP A 120 7.87 4.86 -4.37
C ASP A 120 7.85 3.68 -5.35
N GLN A 121 7.83 2.46 -4.81
CA GLN A 121 8.00 1.23 -5.58
C GLN A 121 6.93 0.19 -5.25
N LEU A 122 6.42 -0.48 -6.28
CA LEU A 122 5.52 -1.64 -6.17
C LEU A 122 6.27 -2.93 -6.48
N VAL A 123 6.48 -3.76 -5.45
CA VAL A 123 7.11 -5.07 -5.60
C VAL A 123 6.03 -6.14 -5.72
N ILE A 124 5.87 -6.67 -6.93
CA ILE A 124 4.93 -7.76 -7.23
C ILE A 124 5.63 -9.08 -6.93
N VAL A 125 5.25 -9.71 -5.84
CA VAL A 125 5.83 -10.99 -5.41
C VAL A 125 5.00 -12.14 -5.99
N THR A 126 5.62 -12.96 -6.86
CA THR A 126 4.99 -14.15 -7.43
C THR A 126 5.92 -15.35 -7.31
N ALA A 127 5.36 -16.54 -7.07
CA ALA A 127 6.14 -17.78 -7.08
C ALA A 127 6.24 -18.32 -8.51
N LEU A 128 7.38 -18.91 -8.85
CA LEU A 128 7.63 -19.51 -10.17
C LEU A 128 7.02 -20.90 -10.34
N ALA A 129 6.73 -21.61 -9.24
CA ALA A 129 6.22 -22.98 -9.28
C ALA A 129 4.86 -23.15 -8.58
N ASP A 130 4.84 -23.22 -7.25
CA ASP A 130 3.61 -23.46 -6.47
C ASP A 130 3.37 -22.31 -5.47
N PRO A 131 2.26 -21.56 -5.54
CA PRO A 131 1.25 -21.60 -6.60
C PRO A 131 1.83 -21.11 -7.94
N PRO A 132 1.28 -21.56 -9.09
CA PRO A 132 1.75 -21.11 -10.40
C PRO A 132 1.52 -19.61 -10.57
N PRO A 133 2.41 -18.91 -11.31
CA PRO A 133 2.22 -17.50 -11.64
C PRO A 133 0.86 -17.25 -12.25
N ARG A 134 0.17 -16.21 -11.76
CA ARG A 134 -1.11 -15.76 -12.33
C ARG A 134 -0.89 -14.46 -13.08
N THR A 135 -0.55 -14.57 -14.35
CA THR A 135 -0.24 -13.43 -15.25
C THR A 135 -1.34 -12.37 -15.23
N GLY A 136 -2.61 -12.77 -15.32
CA GLY A 136 -3.73 -11.82 -15.24
C GLY A 136 -3.78 -11.01 -13.93
N MET A 137 -3.34 -11.56 -12.79
CA MET A 137 -3.21 -10.75 -11.58
C MET A 137 -1.98 -9.83 -11.64
N ILE A 138 -0.85 -10.32 -12.15
CA ILE A 138 0.36 -9.50 -12.29
C ILE A 138 0.05 -8.28 -13.16
N ASP A 139 -0.64 -8.49 -14.29
CA ASP A 139 -1.07 -7.43 -15.20
C ASP A 139 -1.95 -6.41 -14.48
N ARG A 140 -2.93 -6.88 -13.69
CA ARG A 140 -3.79 -5.97 -12.92
C ARG A 140 -3.04 -5.17 -11.86
N ILE A 141 -2.13 -5.81 -11.13
CA ILE A 141 -1.31 -5.12 -10.13
C ILE A 141 -0.38 -4.10 -10.80
N LEU A 142 0.21 -4.43 -11.96
CA LEU A 142 1.03 -3.50 -12.74
C LEU A 142 0.22 -2.27 -13.15
N VAL A 143 -0.96 -2.49 -13.71
CA VAL A 143 -1.88 -1.41 -14.10
C VAL A 143 -2.19 -0.48 -12.93
N ALA A 144 -2.52 -1.03 -11.75
CA ALA A 144 -2.75 -0.23 -10.56
C ALA A 144 -1.50 0.49 -10.04
N GLY A 145 -0.32 -0.13 -10.16
CA GLY A 145 0.95 0.49 -9.79
C GLY A 145 1.26 1.70 -10.64
N TYR A 146 1.14 1.56 -11.95
CA TYR A 146 1.35 2.63 -12.91
C TYR A 146 0.35 3.78 -12.71
N ASP A 147 -0.94 3.48 -12.52
CA ASP A 147 -1.97 4.49 -12.22
C ASP A 147 -1.67 5.24 -10.90
N ALA A 148 -1.13 4.53 -9.90
CA ALA A 148 -0.71 5.12 -8.63
C ALA A 148 0.65 5.86 -8.68
N GLY A 149 1.34 5.87 -9.83
CA GLY A 149 2.65 6.49 -10.01
C GLY A 149 3.79 5.75 -9.30
N LEU A 150 3.67 4.43 -9.11
CA LEU A 150 4.68 3.58 -8.47
C LEU A 150 5.59 2.93 -9.52
N ASP A 151 6.89 2.86 -9.24
CA ASP A 151 7.83 2.08 -10.05
C ASP A 151 7.60 0.58 -9.81
N PRO A 152 7.19 -0.24 -10.80
CA PRO A 152 6.98 -1.65 -10.57
C PRO A 152 8.29 -2.46 -10.60
N LEU A 153 8.35 -3.50 -9.78
CA LEU A 153 9.40 -4.51 -9.74
C LEU A 153 8.75 -5.89 -9.61
N LEU A 154 9.07 -6.82 -10.52
CA LEU A 154 8.60 -8.20 -10.44
C LEU A 154 9.60 -9.04 -9.64
N CYS A 155 9.21 -9.50 -8.46
CA CYS A 155 10.03 -10.36 -7.60
C CYS A 155 9.55 -11.81 -7.69
N LEU A 156 10.38 -12.66 -8.29
CA LEU A 156 10.08 -14.05 -8.60
C LEU A 156 10.66 -14.96 -7.51
N THR A 157 9.81 -15.51 -6.67
CA THR A 157 10.22 -16.44 -5.61
C THR A 157 10.19 -17.89 -6.08
N LYS A 158 10.82 -18.77 -5.30
CA LYS A 158 10.89 -20.22 -5.58
C LYS A 158 11.61 -20.52 -6.90
N ALA A 159 12.64 -19.74 -7.22
CA ALA A 159 13.48 -19.92 -8.41
C ALA A 159 14.30 -21.22 -8.37
N ASP A 160 14.34 -21.91 -7.25
CA ASP A 160 14.86 -23.27 -7.11
C ASP A 160 13.95 -24.34 -7.76
N LEU A 161 12.67 -24.03 -8.01
CA LEU A 161 11.69 -25.00 -8.51
C LEU A 161 11.35 -24.83 -9.99
N ALA A 162 11.47 -23.62 -10.53
CA ALA A 162 11.19 -23.32 -11.93
C ALA A 162 11.95 -22.05 -12.37
N GLY A 163 12.21 -21.93 -13.68
CA GLY A 163 12.93 -20.79 -14.26
C GLY A 163 12.01 -19.59 -14.57
N PRO A 164 12.58 -18.37 -14.72
CA PRO A 164 11.82 -17.13 -14.92
C PRO A 164 11.49 -16.81 -16.38
N GLU A 165 11.85 -17.68 -17.34
CA GLU A 165 11.89 -17.37 -18.77
C GLU A 165 10.54 -16.92 -19.32
N GLU A 166 9.45 -17.58 -18.91
CA GLU A 166 8.09 -17.23 -19.34
C GLU A 166 7.70 -15.82 -18.90
N LEU A 167 7.97 -15.46 -17.64
CA LEU A 167 7.62 -14.13 -17.13
C LEU A 167 8.56 -13.05 -17.66
N LEU A 168 9.84 -13.36 -17.90
CA LEU A 168 10.77 -12.45 -18.56
C LEU A 168 10.34 -12.13 -19.99
N ALA A 169 9.88 -13.13 -20.74
CA ALA A 169 9.35 -12.91 -22.09
C ALA A 169 8.10 -12.02 -22.10
N LEU A 170 7.25 -12.16 -21.08
CA LEU A 170 6.00 -11.40 -20.96
C LEU A 170 6.20 -9.96 -20.48
N TYR A 171 7.09 -9.73 -19.50
CA TYR A 171 7.22 -8.44 -18.81
C TYR A 171 8.49 -7.67 -19.17
N GLY A 172 9.53 -8.34 -19.69
CA GLY A 172 10.75 -7.71 -20.19
C GLY A 172 10.50 -6.67 -21.29
N PRO A 173 9.64 -6.94 -22.31
CA PRO A 173 9.32 -5.96 -23.34
C PRO A 173 8.65 -4.68 -22.82
N LEU A 174 7.97 -4.75 -21.67
CA LEU A 174 7.38 -3.58 -21.00
C LEU A 174 8.43 -2.74 -20.26
N GLY A 175 9.64 -3.27 -20.06
CA GLY A 175 10.69 -2.62 -19.27
C GLY A 175 10.54 -2.85 -17.76
N VAL A 176 9.70 -3.80 -17.34
CA VAL A 176 9.52 -4.12 -15.92
C VAL A 176 10.76 -4.87 -15.42
N PRO A 177 11.49 -4.34 -14.42
CA PRO A 177 12.63 -5.04 -13.85
C PRO A 177 12.19 -6.32 -13.14
N VAL A 178 13.02 -7.36 -13.24
CA VAL A 178 12.73 -8.68 -12.67
C VAL A 178 13.88 -9.10 -11.75
N GLN A 179 13.54 -9.57 -10.55
CA GLN A 179 14.49 -10.11 -9.58
C GLN A 179 14.03 -11.50 -9.15
N SER A 180 14.86 -12.51 -9.40
CA SER A 180 14.59 -13.90 -8.98
C SER A 180 15.27 -14.20 -7.65
N VAL A 181 14.52 -14.79 -6.73
CA VAL A 181 14.99 -15.15 -5.39
C VAL A 181 14.69 -16.63 -5.13
N GLN A 182 15.71 -17.33 -4.64
CA GLN A 182 15.61 -18.69 -4.12
C GLN A 182 15.90 -18.71 -2.61
N PRO A 183 15.41 -19.72 -1.87
CA PRO A 183 15.69 -19.83 -0.44
C PRO A 183 17.20 -19.82 -0.14
N GLY A 184 17.61 -19.00 0.83
CA GLY A 184 19.02 -18.88 1.22
C GLY A 184 19.92 -18.15 0.21
N ALA A 185 19.36 -17.59 -0.86
CA ALA A 185 20.12 -16.77 -1.80
C ALA A 185 20.63 -15.48 -1.16
N ASP A 186 21.71 -14.97 -1.73
CA ASP A 186 22.12 -13.59 -1.53
C ASP A 186 21.03 -12.64 -2.05
N LEU A 187 20.55 -11.76 -1.17
CA LEU A 187 19.54 -10.75 -1.49
C LEU A 187 20.15 -9.38 -1.79
N THR A 188 21.46 -9.28 -1.96
CA THR A 188 22.16 -7.99 -2.20
C THR A 188 21.59 -7.25 -3.40
N GLY A 189 21.32 -7.93 -4.52
CA GLY A 189 20.71 -7.31 -5.70
C GLY A 189 19.32 -6.73 -5.42
N LEU A 190 18.46 -7.47 -4.71
CA LEU A 190 17.14 -6.99 -4.31
C LEU A 190 17.24 -5.83 -3.30
N ARG A 191 18.13 -5.94 -2.29
CA ARG A 191 18.35 -4.88 -1.30
C ARG A 191 18.83 -3.58 -1.95
N ALA A 192 19.70 -3.65 -2.96
CA ALA A 192 20.16 -2.48 -3.69
C ALA A 192 19.02 -1.75 -4.41
N VAL A 193 18.05 -2.49 -4.95
CA VAL A 193 16.86 -1.90 -5.62
C VAL A 193 15.88 -1.29 -4.61
N LEU A 194 15.80 -1.85 -3.40
CA LEU A 194 14.91 -1.38 -2.33
C LEU A 194 15.50 -0.22 -1.51
N ALA A 195 16.82 -0.06 -1.51
CA ALA A 195 17.55 0.89 -0.66
C ALA A 195 17.08 2.34 -0.91
N GLY A 196 16.87 3.08 0.19
CA GLY A 196 16.39 4.46 0.16
C GLY A 196 14.96 4.66 -0.37
N ARG A 197 14.19 3.58 -0.60
CA ARG A 197 12.81 3.65 -1.15
C ARG A 197 11.79 3.06 -0.19
N THR A 198 10.55 3.52 -0.31
CA THR A 198 9.40 2.89 0.33
C THR A 198 8.72 1.95 -0.65
N SER A 199 8.88 0.64 -0.41
CA SER A 199 8.47 -0.41 -1.34
C SER A 199 7.27 -1.19 -0.79
N VAL A 200 6.15 -1.19 -1.51
CA VAL A 200 4.97 -1.98 -1.14
C VAL A 200 5.02 -3.36 -1.78
N PHE A 201 4.90 -4.41 -0.97
CA PHE A 201 4.96 -5.80 -1.43
C PHE A 201 3.54 -6.35 -1.59
N VAL A 202 3.17 -6.64 -2.84
CA VAL A 202 1.84 -7.18 -3.19
C VAL A 202 2.01 -8.53 -3.85
N GLY A 203 1.17 -9.49 -3.48
CA GLY A 203 1.17 -10.82 -4.08
C GLY A 203 0.10 -11.72 -3.47
N HIS A 204 -0.14 -12.86 -4.10
CA HIS A 204 -1.09 -13.84 -3.59
C HIS A 204 -0.63 -14.46 -2.27
N SER A 205 -1.58 -15.03 -1.51
CA SER A 205 -1.23 -15.88 -0.38
C SER A 205 -0.44 -17.11 -0.87
N GLY A 206 0.70 -17.41 -0.23
CA GLY A 206 1.50 -18.61 -0.50
C GLY A 206 2.68 -18.42 -1.45
N VAL A 207 2.80 -17.26 -2.10
CA VAL A 207 3.91 -16.92 -3.02
C VAL A 207 5.25 -16.64 -2.31
N GLY A 208 5.36 -16.86 -1.01
CA GLY A 208 6.60 -16.64 -0.26
C GLY A 208 6.88 -15.19 0.17
N LYS A 209 5.92 -14.26 0.05
CA LYS A 209 6.08 -12.85 0.48
C LYS A 209 6.56 -12.70 1.93
N SER A 210 5.89 -13.33 2.91
CA SER A 210 6.32 -13.24 4.32
C SER A 210 7.72 -13.84 4.55
N THR A 211 8.06 -14.92 3.83
CA THR A 211 9.39 -15.53 3.88
C THR A 211 10.45 -14.57 3.34
N LEU A 212 10.16 -13.89 2.23
CA LEU A 212 11.03 -12.87 1.65
C LEU A 212 11.21 -11.68 2.60
N VAL A 213 10.13 -11.19 3.22
CA VAL A 213 10.18 -10.10 4.21
C VAL A 213 11.07 -10.49 5.40
N ASN A 214 10.95 -11.71 5.93
CA ASN A 214 11.82 -12.18 7.02
C ASN A 214 13.28 -12.33 6.60
N ALA A 215 13.55 -12.69 5.34
CA ALA A 215 14.91 -12.76 4.83
C ALA A 215 15.53 -11.36 4.62
N LEU A 216 14.71 -10.37 4.27
CA LEU A 216 15.13 -8.96 4.15
C LEU A 216 15.27 -8.28 5.52
N ILE A 217 14.46 -8.67 6.50
CA ILE A 217 14.40 -8.04 7.81
C ILE A 217 14.38 -9.16 8.86
N PRO A 218 15.56 -9.62 9.33
CA PRO A 218 15.67 -10.77 10.24
C PRO A 218 14.81 -10.64 11.50
N ASP A 219 14.68 -9.41 12.04
CA ASP A 219 13.91 -9.13 13.26
C ASP A 219 12.41 -8.88 13.01
N ALA A 220 11.92 -8.98 11.77
CA ALA A 220 10.50 -8.71 11.47
C ALA A 220 9.54 -9.78 12.00
N HIS A 221 10.04 -11.00 12.27
CA HIS A 221 9.29 -12.15 12.80
C HIS A 221 7.89 -12.34 12.20
N ARG A 222 7.72 -12.12 10.88
CA ARG A 222 6.43 -12.27 10.20
C ARG A 222 5.99 -13.72 10.23
N GLY A 223 4.71 -13.97 10.49
CA GLY A 223 4.14 -15.30 10.45
C GLY A 223 4.35 -15.96 9.08
N THR A 224 5.25 -16.93 9.00
CA THR A 224 5.42 -17.84 7.85
C THR A 224 4.60 -19.10 8.14
N GLY A 225 3.41 -19.20 7.57
CA GLY A 225 2.50 -20.31 7.90
C GLY A 225 3.02 -21.66 7.39
N ALA A 226 3.54 -22.49 8.30
CA ALA A 226 3.07 -23.86 8.46
C ALA A 226 2.00 -23.85 9.59
N VAL A 227 0.98 -24.70 9.45
CA VAL A 227 -0.25 -24.75 10.27
C VAL A 227 0.08 -24.78 11.77
N ASN A 228 -0.33 -23.77 12.55
CA ASN A 228 -0.07 -23.72 13.99
C ASN A 228 -1.14 -24.52 14.75
N LEU A 229 -0.78 -25.72 15.21
CA LEU A 229 -1.63 -26.71 15.88
C LEU A 229 -1.92 -26.44 17.37
N VAL A 230 -1.47 -25.32 17.95
CA VAL A 230 -1.37 -25.22 19.42
C VAL A 230 -2.34 -24.24 20.10
N THR A 231 -3.05 -23.35 19.40
CA THR A 231 -3.86 -22.31 20.09
C THR A 231 -5.35 -22.26 19.78
N GLY A 232 -5.87 -23.07 18.86
CA GLY A 232 -7.32 -23.16 18.61
C GLY A 232 -8.02 -21.83 18.24
N ARG A 233 -7.27 -20.76 17.99
CA ARG A 233 -7.77 -19.45 17.55
C ARG A 233 -6.98 -19.01 16.33
N GLY A 234 -7.61 -19.13 15.16
CA GLY A 234 -7.38 -18.32 13.97
C GLY A 234 -6.01 -18.41 13.29
N ARG A 235 -6.05 -18.85 12.03
CA ARG A 235 -5.00 -18.70 11.02
C ARG A 235 -4.49 -17.25 10.99
N HIS A 236 -3.29 -17.00 11.55
CA HIS A 236 -2.60 -15.71 11.42
C HIS A 236 -2.05 -15.55 9.99
N THR A 237 -2.95 -15.29 9.04
CA THR A 237 -2.64 -14.56 7.80
C THR A 237 -2.65 -13.08 8.16
N SER A 238 -1.56 -12.35 7.94
CA SER A 238 -1.44 -10.91 8.22
C SER A 238 -2.67 -10.16 7.69
N SER A 239 -3.52 -9.64 8.57
CA SER A 239 -4.81 -9.01 8.20
C SER A 239 -4.69 -7.52 7.87
N SER A 240 -3.57 -6.90 8.20
CA SER A 240 -3.30 -5.47 8.00
C SER A 240 -1.92 -5.29 7.37
N ALA A 241 -1.77 -4.22 6.58
CA ALA A 241 -0.46 -3.80 6.09
C ALA A 241 0.42 -3.35 7.27
N VAL A 242 1.73 -3.52 7.13
CA VAL A 242 2.75 -3.11 8.12
C VAL A 242 3.94 -2.55 7.37
N ALA A 243 4.39 -1.34 7.71
CA ALA A 243 5.66 -0.80 7.26
C ALA A 243 6.78 -1.34 8.16
N LEU A 244 7.88 -1.77 7.57
CA LEU A 244 9.04 -2.30 8.27
C LEU A 244 10.28 -1.62 7.71
N ARG A 245 11.18 -1.19 8.59
CA ARG A 245 12.43 -0.57 8.17
C ARG A 245 13.41 -1.64 7.71
N LEU A 246 13.99 -1.43 6.54
CA LEU A 246 15.06 -2.29 6.05
C LEU A 246 16.37 -1.94 6.78
N PRO A 247 17.19 -2.95 7.15
CA PRO A 247 18.55 -2.71 7.60
C PRO A 247 19.35 -1.94 6.56
N ALA A 248 20.17 -0.99 7.02
CA ALA A 248 21.15 -0.29 6.20
C ALA A 248 22.15 -1.28 5.57
N LEU A 249 22.67 -0.93 4.40
CA LEU A 249 23.80 -1.64 3.76
C LEU A 249 25.10 -0.95 4.16
N GLU A 250 26.24 -1.64 4.04
CA GLU A 250 27.56 -1.11 4.46
C GLU A 250 27.90 0.25 3.81
N ASP A 251 27.34 0.54 2.64
CA ASP A 251 27.54 1.79 1.89
C ASP A 251 26.26 2.65 1.73
N VAL A 252 25.15 2.30 2.41
CA VAL A 252 23.88 3.04 2.29
C VAL A 252 23.27 3.32 3.66
N GLU A 253 23.24 4.59 4.05
CA GLU A 253 22.72 5.04 5.36
C GLU A 253 21.22 4.72 5.55
N ASP A 254 20.42 4.80 4.48
CA ASP A 254 19.01 4.44 4.52
C ASP A 254 18.71 3.16 3.75
N GLY A 255 18.46 2.07 4.49
CA GLY A 255 18.03 0.80 3.93
C GLY A 255 16.67 0.86 3.24
N GLY A 256 15.87 1.90 3.49
CA GLY A 256 14.51 2.05 2.97
C GLY A 256 13.45 1.35 3.81
N TRP A 257 12.27 1.16 3.22
CA TRP A 257 11.09 0.63 3.89
C TRP A 257 10.40 -0.44 3.06
N VAL A 258 9.92 -1.49 3.71
CA VAL A 258 9.04 -2.51 3.11
C VAL A 258 7.66 -2.43 3.75
N ILE A 259 6.64 -2.18 2.93
CA ILE A 259 5.24 -2.24 3.35
C ILE A 259 4.68 -3.61 2.96
N ASP A 260 4.58 -4.50 3.95
CA ASP A 260 4.06 -5.85 3.78
C ASP A 260 2.54 -5.84 3.82
N THR A 261 1.88 -6.07 2.68
CA THR A 261 0.40 -6.13 2.63
C THR A 261 -0.12 -7.55 2.89
N PRO A 262 -1.36 -7.73 3.34
CA PRO A 262 -2.04 -9.03 3.28
C PRO A 262 -1.98 -9.62 1.87
N GLY A 263 -1.95 -10.95 1.76
CA GLY A 263 -2.03 -11.62 0.46
C GLY A 263 -3.37 -11.28 -0.21
N VAL A 264 -3.32 -10.85 -1.47
CA VAL A 264 -4.51 -10.47 -2.24
C VAL A 264 -5.07 -11.66 -3.03
N ARG A 265 -6.39 -11.73 -3.15
CA ARG A 265 -7.08 -12.76 -3.98
C ARG A 265 -7.51 -12.21 -5.34
N SER A 266 -7.79 -10.92 -5.38
CA SER A 266 -8.23 -10.12 -6.51
C SER A 266 -7.67 -8.71 -6.32
N PHE A 267 -7.53 -7.99 -7.42
CA PHE A 267 -7.09 -6.60 -7.45
C PHE A 267 -7.94 -5.89 -8.49
N GLY A 268 -9.07 -5.31 -8.08
CA GLY A 268 -9.95 -4.65 -9.02
C GLY A 268 -9.47 -3.27 -9.43
N LEU A 269 -9.86 -2.89 -10.64
CA LEU A 269 -9.31 -1.75 -11.39
C LEU A 269 -10.37 -0.73 -11.80
N SER A 270 -11.45 -0.61 -11.03
CA SER A 270 -12.60 0.28 -11.33
C SER A 270 -12.23 1.75 -11.58
N HIS A 271 -11.11 2.22 -11.03
CA HIS A 271 -10.61 3.60 -11.19
C HIS A 271 -9.66 3.75 -12.39
N VAL A 272 -9.13 2.65 -12.91
CA VAL A 272 -8.09 2.71 -13.92
C VAL A 272 -8.75 2.88 -15.28
N THR A 273 -8.26 3.86 -16.03
CA THR A 273 -8.75 4.17 -17.36
C THR A 273 -7.73 3.72 -18.38
N ARG A 274 -8.18 3.45 -19.61
CA ARG A 274 -7.27 3.13 -20.71
C ARG A 274 -6.25 4.25 -20.91
N GLU A 275 -6.71 5.49 -20.79
CA GLU A 275 -5.89 6.69 -20.90
C GLU A 275 -4.82 6.77 -19.80
N SER A 276 -5.15 6.42 -18.55
CA SER A 276 -4.15 6.40 -17.47
C SER A 276 -3.12 5.28 -17.65
N ILE A 277 -3.50 4.13 -18.21
CA ILE A 277 -2.56 3.08 -18.60
C ILE A 277 -1.62 3.57 -19.71
N VAL A 278 -2.15 4.20 -20.77
CA VAL A 278 -1.34 4.72 -21.88
C VAL A 278 -0.34 5.76 -21.36
N ALA A 279 -0.79 6.70 -20.53
CA ALA A 279 0.04 7.77 -19.97
C ALA A 279 1.22 7.27 -19.13
N ALA A 280 1.14 6.05 -18.59
CA ALA A 280 2.24 5.42 -17.85
C ALA A 280 3.40 4.94 -18.73
N PHE A 281 3.22 4.91 -20.05
CA PHE A 281 4.25 4.53 -21.02
C PHE A 281 4.51 5.70 -21.98
N PRO A 282 5.42 6.64 -21.62
CA PRO A 282 5.62 7.87 -22.40
C PRO A 282 5.97 7.64 -23.88
N ASP A 283 6.68 6.55 -24.18
CA ASP A 283 7.01 6.15 -25.55
C ASP A 283 5.77 5.70 -26.34
N LEU A 284 4.86 4.96 -25.69
CA LEU A 284 3.59 4.54 -26.30
C LEU A 284 2.60 5.72 -26.38
N ASP A 285 2.49 6.53 -25.34
CA ASP A 285 1.64 7.72 -25.30
C ASP A 285 1.99 8.73 -26.40
N ALA A 286 3.27 8.91 -26.69
CA ALA A 286 3.70 9.73 -27.82
C ALA A 286 3.21 9.17 -29.16
N LEU A 287 3.22 7.85 -29.33
CA LEU A 287 2.74 7.19 -30.55
C LEU A 287 1.21 7.22 -30.67
N THR A 288 0.47 7.12 -29.55
CA THR A 288 -1.00 7.15 -29.56
C THR A 288 -1.56 8.50 -29.99
N GLN A 289 -0.80 9.59 -29.92
CA GLN A 289 -1.21 10.91 -30.46
C GLN A 289 -1.53 10.88 -31.96
N GLY A 290 -1.00 9.90 -32.71
CA GLY A 290 -1.32 9.68 -34.12
C GLY A 290 -2.59 8.86 -34.36
N CYS A 291 -3.27 8.36 -33.31
CA CYS A 291 -4.46 7.54 -33.45
C CYS A 291 -5.72 8.38 -33.75
N PRO A 292 -6.74 7.78 -34.39
CA PRO A 292 -8.06 8.38 -34.44
C PRO A 292 -8.64 8.55 -33.02
N ARG A 293 -9.52 9.53 -32.86
CA ARG A 293 -10.21 9.77 -31.57
C ARG A 293 -10.99 8.52 -31.16
N GLY A 294 -10.80 8.08 -29.91
CA GLY A 294 -11.47 6.91 -29.36
C GLY A 294 -10.88 5.57 -29.82
N CYS A 295 -9.64 5.56 -30.34
CA CYS A 295 -8.93 4.32 -30.63
C CYS A 295 -8.82 3.46 -29.36
N SER A 296 -9.20 2.18 -29.45
CA SER A 296 -9.05 1.25 -28.34
C SER A 296 -7.59 0.80 -28.15
N HIS A 297 -6.72 0.94 -29.15
CA HIS A 297 -5.36 0.38 -29.13
C HIS A 297 -5.32 -1.16 -28.99
N GLU A 298 -6.47 -1.83 -28.97
CA GLU A 298 -6.59 -3.28 -28.96
C GLU A 298 -6.15 -3.87 -30.31
N THR A 299 -5.99 -5.19 -30.33
CA THR A 299 -5.72 -5.91 -31.57
C THR A 299 -6.87 -5.72 -32.55
N GLY A 300 -6.56 -5.20 -33.75
CA GLY A 300 -7.57 -4.94 -34.79
C GLY A 300 -8.26 -3.57 -34.67
N ALA A 301 -7.80 -2.69 -33.77
CA ALA A 301 -8.28 -1.31 -33.75
C ALA A 301 -7.99 -0.62 -35.11
N PRO A 302 -9.00 0.00 -35.76
CA PRO A 302 -8.83 0.61 -37.07
C PRO A 302 -7.86 1.80 -37.00
N GLU A 303 -6.92 1.85 -37.95
CA GLU A 303 -5.95 2.94 -38.09
C GLU A 303 -5.14 3.24 -36.81
N CYS A 304 -4.90 2.22 -35.98
CA CYS A 304 -4.12 2.38 -34.76
C CYS A 304 -2.66 2.74 -35.08
N ALA A 305 -2.21 3.88 -34.56
CA ALA A 305 -0.84 4.35 -34.76
C ALA A 305 0.22 3.41 -34.14
N LEU A 306 -0.14 2.62 -33.12
CA LEU A 306 0.75 1.60 -32.55
C LEU A 306 1.00 0.46 -33.54
N ASP A 307 -0.02 0.00 -34.28
CA ASP A 307 0.17 -1.01 -35.33
C ASP A 307 1.02 -0.45 -36.47
N ALA A 308 0.80 0.82 -36.85
CA ALA A 308 1.62 1.50 -37.83
C ALA A 308 3.09 1.66 -37.35
N ALA A 309 3.31 1.91 -36.06
CA ALA A 309 4.65 1.99 -35.47
C ALA A 309 5.38 0.64 -35.51
N VAL A 310 4.67 -0.46 -35.23
CA VAL A 310 5.23 -1.81 -35.39
C VAL A 310 5.58 -2.09 -36.85
N ALA A 311 4.72 -1.73 -37.80
CA ALA A 311 4.97 -1.94 -39.23
C ALA A 311 6.20 -1.15 -39.74
N ARG A 312 6.51 0.00 -39.15
CA ARG A 312 7.70 0.81 -39.46
C ARG A 312 8.96 0.38 -38.71
N GLY A 313 8.83 -0.46 -37.68
CA GLY A 313 9.94 -0.87 -36.80
C GLY A 313 10.24 0.11 -35.67
N ASP A 314 9.40 1.12 -35.45
CA ASP A 314 9.55 2.10 -34.35
C ASP A 314 9.16 1.49 -32.99
N LEU A 315 8.32 0.45 -32.99
CA LEU A 315 7.84 -0.26 -31.81
C LEU A 315 8.04 -1.77 -31.98
N GLY A 316 8.60 -2.43 -30.97
CA GLY A 316 8.75 -3.88 -30.97
C GLY A 316 7.40 -4.61 -30.84
N PRO A 317 7.11 -5.66 -31.64
CA PRO A 317 5.83 -6.36 -31.60
C PRO A 317 5.53 -6.97 -30.22
N ALA A 318 6.54 -7.54 -29.55
CA ALA A 318 6.39 -8.09 -28.20
C ALA A 318 6.00 -7.02 -27.16
N ARG A 319 6.49 -5.78 -27.29
CA ARG A 319 6.12 -4.68 -26.39
C ARG A 319 4.66 -4.29 -26.59
N LEU A 320 4.19 -4.22 -27.84
CA LEU A 320 2.79 -3.93 -28.14
C LEU A 320 1.86 -5.05 -27.65
N GLU A 321 2.24 -6.31 -27.82
CA GLU A 321 1.48 -7.46 -27.32
C GLU A 321 1.34 -7.42 -25.79
N SER A 322 2.45 -7.24 -25.07
CA SER A 322 2.43 -7.13 -23.61
C SER A 322 1.60 -5.92 -23.13
N PHE A 323 1.66 -4.81 -23.86
CA PHE A 323 0.88 -3.61 -23.55
C PHE A 323 -0.63 -3.81 -23.76
N ARG A 324 -1.01 -4.45 -24.87
CA ARG A 324 -2.42 -4.80 -25.15
C ARG A 324 -3.01 -5.72 -24.10
N ARG A 325 -2.25 -6.73 -23.67
CA ARG A 325 -2.65 -7.61 -22.56
C ARG A 325 -2.92 -6.82 -21.27
N MET A 326 -2.11 -5.80 -20.96
CA MET A 326 -2.36 -4.94 -19.81
C MET A 326 -3.63 -4.08 -19.97
N ILE A 327 -3.86 -3.51 -21.15
CA ILE A 327 -5.11 -2.78 -21.44
C ILE A 327 -6.32 -3.69 -21.23
N ASP A 328 -6.28 -4.91 -21.75
CA ASP A 328 -7.37 -5.87 -21.63
C ASP A 328 -7.60 -6.27 -20.16
N ALA A 329 -6.53 -6.39 -19.37
CA ALA A 329 -6.62 -6.65 -17.94
C ALA A 329 -7.22 -5.49 -17.13
N GLY A 330 -7.13 -4.26 -17.65
CA GLY A 330 -7.70 -3.05 -17.05
C GLY A 330 -9.20 -2.85 -17.26
N GLN A 331 -9.81 -3.66 -18.15
CA GLN A 331 -11.23 -3.61 -18.47
C GLN A 331 -12.10 -4.45 -17.53
#